data_AF-A0A1I4FLT2-F1
#
_entry.id   AF-A0A1I4FLT2-F1
#
_cell.length_a   1.000
_cell.length_b   1.000
_cell.length_c   1.000
_cell.angle_alpha   90.00
_cell.angle_beta   90.00
_cell.angle_gamma   90.00
#
_symmetry.space_group_name_H-M   'P 1'
#
loop_
_entity.id
_entity.type
_entity.pdbx_description
1 polymer ?
#
loop_
_entity_poly.entity_id
_entity_poly.type
_entity_poly.pdbx_seq_one_letter_code
_entity_poly.pdbx_strand_id
1 'polypeptide(L)'
;NHFRYLKLNDISSNYVQWLTETKMTEFPTTHVFHYDEDTKDKTITIGFTGEYDQKVFDCKKNYDELNTIIDAHNAFVTYHKDYFPPESIIKFNASFAAPGRPEIAFMSAYDNAETMATLGESYDNIIKFAYVDLFSPPNWVVDDGCSFDIPNVIIVTSESTVVDVPDDYDFLKAFSHAKRIIINSCPNNHDKDVITSNVKKILPNSEVIFIYLGKII
;
A
#
# COMPACT_ATOMS: atom_id res chain seq x y z
N ASN A 1 -6.02 -7.52 26.51
CA ASN A 1 -5.85 -8.45 25.38
C ASN A 1 -4.43 -8.31 24.88
N HIS A 2 -3.61 -9.36 25.00
CA HIS A 2 -2.28 -9.36 24.40
C HIS A 2 -2.45 -9.57 22.90
N PHE A 3 -1.93 -8.66 22.08
CA PHE A 3 -1.86 -8.85 20.64
C PHE A 3 -0.97 -10.07 20.38
N ARG A 4 -1.45 -11.06 19.60
CA ARG A 4 -0.64 -12.23 19.22
C ARG A 4 -0.09 -12.01 17.82
N TYR A 5 1.23 -11.93 17.71
CA TYR A 5 1.91 -11.97 16.43
C TYR A 5 1.96 -13.41 15.91
N LEU A 6 1.74 -13.57 14.60
CA LEU A 6 1.81 -14.83 13.90
C LEU A 6 3.27 -15.14 13.56
N LYS A 7 3.73 -16.32 13.95
CA LYS A 7 4.95 -16.94 13.42
C LYS A 7 4.59 -17.81 12.23
N LEU A 8 5.58 -18.22 11.43
CA LEU A 8 5.37 -19.11 10.28
C LEU A 8 4.50 -20.34 10.63
N ASN A 9 4.76 -20.99 11.76
CA ASN A 9 4.01 -22.18 12.19
C ASN A 9 2.56 -21.88 12.64
N ASP A 10 2.21 -20.62 12.88
CA ASP A 10 0.85 -20.19 13.20
C ASP A 10 0.02 -19.94 11.93
N ILE A 11 0.66 -19.86 10.76
CA ILE A 11 0.03 -19.54 9.48
C ILE A 11 -0.26 -20.83 8.70
N SER A 12 -1.53 -21.18 8.57
CA SER A 12 -1.99 -22.25 7.69
C SER A 12 -2.06 -21.73 6.26
N SER A 13 -1.00 -21.94 5.47
CA SER A 13 -0.88 -21.39 4.12
C SER A 13 -0.52 -22.44 3.08
N ASN A 14 -1.01 -22.25 1.85
CA ASN A 14 -0.54 -23.00 0.67
C ASN A 14 0.82 -22.49 0.14
N TYR A 15 1.31 -21.37 0.68
CA TYR A 15 2.44 -20.62 0.17
C TYR A 15 3.61 -20.54 1.17
N VAL A 16 3.82 -21.60 1.96
CA VAL A 16 4.86 -21.66 3.01
C VAL A 16 6.27 -21.34 2.48
N GLN A 17 6.60 -21.77 1.26
CA GLN A 17 7.92 -21.49 0.67
C GLN A 17 8.12 -19.97 0.50
N TRP A 18 7.14 -19.27 -0.07
CA TRP A 18 7.17 -17.81 -0.19
C TRP A 18 7.33 -17.11 1.16
N LEU A 19 6.53 -17.49 2.17
CA LEU A 19 6.64 -16.91 3.51
C LEU A 19 8.02 -17.13 4.15
N THR A 20 8.62 -18.29 3.89
CA THR A 20 9.94 -18.68 4.39
C THR A 20 11.06 -17.89 3.72
N GLU A 21 11.07 -17.84 2.39
CA GLU A 21 12.15 -17.20 1.62
C GLU A 21 12.15 -15.66 1.76
N THR A 22 10.96 -15.07 1.92
CA THR A 22 10.82 -13.63 2.19
C THR A 22 11.03 -13.25 3.65
N LYS A 23 11.12 -14.25 4.55
CA LYS A 23 11.34 -14.07 6.00
C LYS A 23 10.33 -13.12 6.65
N MET A 24 9.10 -13.03 6.11
CA MET A 24 8.09 -12.05 6.52
C MET A 24 7.77 -12.06 8.02
N THR A 25 7.89 -13.20 8.68
CA THR A 25 7.59 -13.36 10.11
C THR A 25 8.82 -13.25 11.03
N GLU A 26 10.00 -12.93 10.49
CA GLU A 26 11.28 -12.99 11.21
C GLU A 26 11.87 -11.60 11.52
N PHE A 27 11.21 -10.52 11.10
CA PHE A 27 11.67 -9.16 11.34
C PHE A 27 11.48 -8.77 12.83
N PRO A 28 12.42 -8.01 13.40
CA PRO A 28 12.44 -7.76 14.82
C PRO A 28 11.39 -6.74 15.28
N THR A 29 10.95 -5.82 14.41
CA THR A 29 9.95 -4.80 14.81
C THR A 29 8.66 -4.85 14.00
N THR A 30 8.74 -5.32 12.75
CA THR A 30 7.58 -5.57 11.90
C THR A 30 7.05 -6.98 12.12
N HIS A 31 5.82 -7.08 12.60
CA HIS A 31 5.19 -8.35 12.93
C HIS A 31 3.94 -8.60 12.11
N VAL A 32 3.79 -9.83 11.64
CA VAL A 32 2.53 -10.28 11.06
C VAL A 32 1.52 -10.49 12.19
N PHE A 33 0.35 -9.87 12.11
CA PHE A 33 -0.75 -10.09 13.06
C PHE A 33 -2.00 -10.68 12.40
N HIS A 34 -2.04 -10.67 11.07
CA HIS A 34 -3.15 -11.17 10.28
C HIS A 34 -2.62 -11.79 8.98
N TYR A 35 -3.22 -12.91 8.60
CA TYR A 35 -2.97 -13.60 7.33
C TYR A 35 -4.29 -14.21 6.86
N ASP A 36 -4.67 -13.93 5.62
CA ASP A 36 -5.88 -14.46 4.99
C ASP A 36 -5.64 -14.82 3.51
N GLU A 37 -6.10 -15.99 3.10
CA GLU A 37 -6.07 -16.50 1.72
C GLU A 37 -7.51 -16.63 1.22
N ASP A 38 -8.05 -15.57 0.61
CA ASP A 38 -9.36 -15.64 -0.02
C ASP A 38 -9.25 -16.33 -1.39
N THR A 39 -9.64 -17.59 -1.42
CA THR A 39 -9.66 -18.42 -2.64
C THR A 39 -10.70 -17.97 -3.68
N LYS A 40 -11.74 -17.23 -3.30
CA LYS A 40 -12.75 -16.73 -4.25
C LYS A 40 -12.25 -15.51 -4.99
N ASP A 41 -11.66 -14.57 -4.25
CA ASP A 41 -11.15 -13.31 -4.79
C ASP A 41 -9.67 -13.40 -5.17
N LYS A 42 -9.10 -14.61 -5.12
CA LYS A 42 -7.68 -14.92 -5.36
C LYS A 42 -6.73 -13.96 -4.63
N THR A 43 -7.15 -13.46 -3.47
CA THR A 43 -6.46 -12.40 -2.74
C THR A 43 -5.79 -12.98 -1.51
N ILE A 44 -4.51 -12.64 -1.33
CA ILE A 44 -3.75 -12.96 -0.13
C ILE A 44 -3.49 -11.65 0.59
N THR A 45 -3.98 -11.53 1.83
CA THR A 45 -3.82 -10.34 2.66
C THR A 45 -2.94 -10.65 3.85
N ILE A 46 -1.89 -9.85 4.06
CA ILE A 46 -1.05 -9.87 5.25
C ILE A 46 -1.17 -8.55 5.98
N GLY A 47 -1.54 -8.61 7.26
CA GLY A 47 -1.52 -7.46 8.15
C GLY A 47 -0.22 -7.40 8.93
N PHE A 48 0.45 -6.25 8.87
CA PHE A 48 1.67 -5.94 9.60
C PHE A 48 1.41 -4.89 10.68
N THR A 49 2.00 -5.09 11.86
CA THR A 49 1.96 -4.15 12.99
C THR A 49 3.35 -4.04 13.60
N GLY A 50 3.59 -2.93 14.29
CA GLY A 50 4.77 -2.76 15.14
C GLY A 50 4.56 -3.46 16.49
N GLU A 51 5.58 -3.41 17.35
CA GLU A 51 5.44 -3.84 18.74
C GLU A 51 4.44 -2.97 19.51
N TYR A 52 3.29 -3.56 19.88
CA TYR A 52 2.19 -2.87 20.56
C TYR A 52 2.53 -2.42 22.00
N ASP A 53 3.50 -3.07 22.65
CA ASP A 53 3.90 -2.79 24.02
C ASP A 53 4.94 -1.66 24.13
N GLN A 54 5.36 -1.06 23.01
CA GLN A 54 6.31 0.05 23.04
C GLN A 54 5.63 1.37 23.42
N LYS A 55 6.23 2.10 24.36
CA LYS A 55 5.87 3.49 24.68
C LYS A 55 6.23 4.48 23.56
N VAL A 56 7.03 4.04 22.59
CA VAL A 56 7.53 4.83 21.47
C VAL A 56 7.30 4.01 20.21
N PHE A 57 6.48 4.52 19.29
CA PHE A 57 6.25 3.89 18.00
C PHE A 57 7.35 4.33 17.03
N ASP A 58 8.30 3.44 16.73
CA ASP A 58 9.32 3.68 15.70
C ASP A 58 8.76 3.31 14.31
N CYS A 59 7.88 4.16 13.79
CA CYS A 59 7.19 3.92 12.53
C CYS A 59 8.17 3.80 11.36
N LYS A 60 9.24 4.61 11.37
CA LYS A 60 10.25 4.57 10.32
C LYS A 60 10.90 3.20 10.24
N LYS A 61 11.35 2.66 11.38
CA LYS A 61 11.99 1.35 11.41
C LYS A 61 11.06 0.23 10.93
N ASN A 62 9.78 0.28 11.36
CA ASN A 62 8.78 -0.69 10.88
C ASN A 62 8.59 -0.60 9.35
N TYR A 63 8.52 0.60 8.78
CA TYR A 63 8.41 0.75 7.33
C TYR A 63 9.70 0.40 6.58
N ASP A 64 10.89 0.65 7.14
CA ASP A 64 12.16 0.20 6.54
C ASP A 64 12.20 -1.34 6.45
N GLU A 65 11.72 -2.03 7.48
CA GLU A 65 11.57 -3.49 7.48
C GLU A 65 10.49 -3.96 6.50
N LEU A 66 9.35 -3.27 6.42
CA LEU A 66 8.32 -3.57 5.42
C LEU A 66 8.83 -3.36 3.99
N ASN A 67 9.62 -2.33 3.71
CA ASN A 67 10.26 -2.14 2.42
C ASN A 67 11.18 -3.32 2.08
N THR A 68 11.94 -3.82 3.06
CA THR A 68 12.77 -5.03 2.89
C THR A 68 11.92 -6.27 2.56
N ILE A 69 10.75 -6.40 3.20
CA ILE A 69 9.78 -7.46 2.92
C ILE A 69 9.22 -7.34 1.50
N ILE A 70 8.85 -6.13 1.07
CA ILE A 70 8.37 -5.84 -0.29
C ILE A 70 9.43 -6.19 -1.32
N ASP A 71 10.69 -5.81 -1.10
CA ASP A 71 11.81 -6.12 -2.00
C ASP A 71 12.02 -7.64 -2.11
N ALA A 72 12.02 -8.35 -0.98
CA ALA A 72 12.16 -9.80 -0.95
C ALA A 72 11.00 -10.50 -1.67
N HIS A 73 9.76 -10.02 -1.46
CA HIS A 73 8.58 -10.52 -2.17
C HIS A 73 8.67 -10.27 -3.67
N ASN A 74 9.00 -9.04 -4.10
CA ASN A 74 9.13 -8.67 -5.50
C ASN A 74 10.23 -9.49 -6.20
N ALA A 75 11.35 -9.73 -5.52
CA ALA A 75 12.41 -10.62 -6.02
C ALA A 75 11.93 -12.07 -6.17
N PHE A 76 11.20 -12.59 -5.17
CA PHE A 76 10.64 -13.94 -5.19
C PHE A 76 9.69 -14.13 -6.38
N VAL A 77 8.69 -13.27 -6.58
CA VAL A 77 7.71 -13.40 -7.67
C VAL A 77 8.31 -13.14 -9.06
N THR A 78 9.39 -12.35 -9.13
CA THR A 78 10.14 -12.17 -10.37
C THR A 78 10.83 -13.47 -10.81
N TYR A 79 11.38 -14.22 -9.85
CA TYR A 79 12.06 -15.49 -10.11
C TYR A 79 11.09 -16.68 -10.24
N HIS A 80 9.98 -16.65 -9.49
CA HIS A 80 8.94 -17.69 -9.46
C HIS A 80 7.61 -17.21 -10.06
N LYS A 81 7.62 -16.84 -11.34
CA LYS A 81 6.50 -16.15 -12.02
C LYS A 81 5.14 -16.85 -11.95
N ASP A 82 5.12 -18.18 -11.89
CA ASP A 82 3.90 -18.98 -11.89
C ASP A 82 3.55 -19.55 -10.50
N TYR A 83 4.17 -19.02 -9.44
CA TYR A 83 3.97 -19.53 -8.07
C TYR A 83 2.58 -19.22 -7.53
N PHE A 84 2.04 -18.04 -7.84
CA PHE A 84 0.68 -17.68 -7.49
C PHE A 84 -0.27 -17.92 -8.68
N PRO A 85 -1.56 -18.21 -8.43
CA PRO A 85 -2.55 -18.29 -9.50
C PRO A 85 -2.60 -17.01 -10.34
N PRO A 86 -2.90 -17.11 -11.65
CA PRO A 86 -3.13 -15.94 -12.47
C PRO A 86 -4.23 -15.05 -11.88
N GLU A 87 -3.99 -13.75 -11.94
CA GLU A 87 -4.86 -12.70 -11.39
C GLU A 87 -4.96 -12.71 -9.85
N SER A 88 -4.02 -13.34 -9.15
CA SER A 88 -3.94 -13.19 -7.70
C SER A 88 -3.50 -11.79 -7.27
N ILE A 89 -4.08 -11.30 -6.18
CA ILE A 89 -3.69 -10.03 -5.55
C ILE A 89 -2.94 -10.33 -4.26
N ILE A 90 -1.76 -9.75 -4.12
CA ILE A 90 -1.03 -9.74 -2.84
C ILE A 90 -1.24 -8.37 -2.21
N LYS A 91 -1.72 -8.33 -0.96
CA LYS A 91 -1.98 -7.10 -0.20
C LYS A 91 -1.24 -7.13 1.13
N PHE A 92 -0.46 -6.09 1.40
CA PHE A 92 0.20 -5.85 2.68
C PHE A 92 -0.44 -4.63 3.34
N ASN A 93 -1.18 -4.84 4.43
CA ASN A 93 -1.80 -3.77 5.19
C ASN A 93 -0.88 -3.40 6.37
N ALA A 94 -0.41 -2.16 6.43
CA ALA A 94 0.52 -1.71 7.46
C ALA A 94 -0.18 -0.85 8.51
N SER A 95 -0.34 -1.41 9.70
CA SER A 95 -0.84 -0.74 10.91
C SER A 95 0.32 -0.45 11.87
N PHE A 96 1.28 0.37 11.43
CA PHE A 96 2.41 0.79 12.28
C PHE A 96 2.17 2.07 13.06
N ALA A 97 1.09 2.77 12.72
CA ALA A 97 0.82 4.08 13.23
C ALA A 97 0.27 4.01 14.68
N ALA A 98 0.57 5.03 15.48
CA ALA A 98 -0.06 5.19 16.79
C ALA A 98 -1.60 5.25 16.65
N PRO A 99 -2.37 4.85 17.68
CA PRO A 99 -3.83 4.87 17.63
C PRO A 99 -4.38 6.21 17.11
N GLY A 100 -5.29 6.12 16.13
CA GLY A 100 -5.90 7.29 15.49
C GLY A 100 -5.14 7.86 14.29
N ARG A 101 -3.99 7.28 13.93
CA ARG A 101 -3.31 7.60 12.67
C ARG A 101 -3.75 6.63 11.56
N PRO A 102 -3.96 7.13 10.33
CA PRO A 102 -4.37 6.34 9.17
C PRO A 102 -3.31 5.32 8.75
N GLU A 103 -3.77 4.18 8.25
CA GLU A 103 -2.93 3.08 7.74
C GLU A 103 -2.54 3.28 6.26
N ILE A 104 -1.49 2.59 5.83
CA ILE A 104 -1.10 2.52 4.42
C ILE A 104 -1.12 1.05 3.99
N ALA A 105 -1.71 0.78 2.83
CA ALA A 105 -1.69 -0.56 2.25
C ALA A 105 -0.84 -0.58 0.98
N PHE A 106 -0.20 -1.71 0.71
CA PHE A 106 0.59 -1.96 -0.48
C PHE A 106 0.02 -3.18 -1.20
N MET A 107 -0.06 -3.12 -2.53
CA MET A 107 -0.72 -4.18 -3.29
C MET A 107 -0.08 -4.41 -4.66
N SER A 108 -0.23 -5.64 -5.15
CA SER A 108 0.27 -6.02 -6.48
C SER A 108 -0.65 -5.59 -7.61
N ALA A 109 -1.95 -5.59 -7.33
CA ALA A 109 -2.98 -5.09 -8.22
C ALA A 109 -4.01 -4.29 -7.42
N TYR A 110 -4.52 -3.23 -8.04
CA TYR A 110 -5.41 -2.29 -7.39
C TYR A 110 -6.86 -2.79 -7.29
N ASP A 111 -7.36 -3.36 -8.39
CA ASP A 111 -8.77 -3.71 -8.58
C ASP A 111 -8.84 -4.88 -9.58
N ASN A 112 -9.82 -4.89 -10.47
CA ASN A 112 -9.98 -5.89 -11.52
C ASN A 112 -9.05 -5.66 -12.74
N ALA A 113 -9.03 -6.65 -13.63
CA ALA A 113 -8.19 -6.63 -14.82
C ALA A 113 -8.49 -5.47 -15.81
N GLU A 114 -9.73 -4.99 -15.89
CA GLU A 114 -10.10 -3.85 -16.76
C GLU A 114 -9.50 -2.55 -16.23
N THR A 115 -9.59 -2.30 -14.92
CA THR A 115 -8.96 -1.15 -14.27
C THR A 115 -7.44 -1.20 -14.44
N MET A 116 -6.82 -2.37 -14.23
CA MET A 116 -5.37 -2.56 -14.42
C MET A 116 -4.94 -2.29 -15.86
N ALA A 117 -5.67 -2.84 -16.84
CA ALA A 117 -5.40 -2.60 -18.26
C ALA A 117 -5.56 -1.11 -18.64
N THR A 118 -6.55 -0.44 -18.06
CA THR A 118 -6.79 1.00 -18.24
C THR A 118 -5.61 1.82 -17.71
N LEU A 119 -4.99 1.41 -16.61
CA LEU A 119 -3.77 2.01 -16.06
C LEU A 119 -2.49 1.61 -16.82
N GLY A 120 -2.59 0.74 -17.84
CA GLY A 120 -1.46 0.20 -18.57
C GLY A 120 -0.58 -0.73 -17.73
N GLU A 121 -1.16 -1.37 -16.70
CA GLU A 121 -0.47 -2.24 -15.76
C GLU A 121 -0.89 -3.70 -15.94
N SER A 122 0.06 -4.62 -15.83
CA SER A 122 -0.21 -6.05 -15.82
C SER A 122 -0.77 -6.52 -14.48
N TYR A 123 -1.56 -7.59 -14.51
CA TYR A 123 -1.93 -8.35 -13.32
C TYR A 123 -0.79 -9.33 -12.97
N ASP A 124 0.27 -8.78 -12.38
CA ASP A 124 1.37 -9.53 -11.81
C ASP A 124 1.31 -9.50 -10.28
N ASN A 125 2.05 -10.39 -9.63
CA ASN A 125 2.13 -10.42 -8.18
C ASN A 125 3.19 -9.45 -7.65
N ILE A 126 3.70 -8.48 -8.42
CA ILE A 126 4.71 -7.51 -7.95
C ILE A 126 3.98 -6.39 -7.21
N ILE A 127 4.34 -6.13 -5.95
CA ILE A 127 3.85 -4.98 -5.20
C ILE A 127 4.33 -3.70 -5.89
N LYS A 128 3.36 -2.93 -6.43
CA LYS A 128 3.63 -1.72 -7.23
C LYS A 128 2.61 -0.61 -7.01
N PHE A 129 1.66 -0.84 -6.12
CA PHE A 129 0.65 0.12 -5.71
C PHE A 129 0.75 0.37 -4.21
N ALA A 130 0.67 1.63 -3.81
CA ALA A 130 0.37 2.05 -2.46
C ALA A 130 -1.03 2.64 -2.44
N TYR A 131 -1.80 2.38 -1.39
CA TYR A 131 -3.15 2.86 -1.20
C TYR A 131 -3.20 3.76 0.02
N VAL A 132 -3.79 4.94 -0.15
CA VAL A 132 -3.97 5.95 0.87
C VAL A 132 -5.39 6.49 0.81
N ASP A 133 -6.06 6.56 1.96
CA ASP A 133 -7.36 7.21 2.10
C ASP A 133 -7.17 8.68 2.48
N LEU A 134 -7.64 9.60 1.62
CA LEU A 134 -7.49 11.04 1.84
C LEU A 134 -8.49 11.59 2.87
N PHE A 135 -9.48 10.81 3.32
CA PHE A 135 -10.29 11.21 4.48
C PHE A 135 -9.46 11.41 5.74
N SER A 136 -8.31 10.75 5.84
CA SER A 136 -7.33 10.93 6.90
C SER A 136 -5.93 10.82 6.29
N PRO A 137 -5.37 11.93 5.77
CA PRO A 137 -4.07 11.89 5.10
C PRO A 137 -2.96 11.49 6.08
N PRO A 138 -2.08 10.54 5.72
CA PRO A 138 -1.03 10.04 6.61
C PRO A 138 0.20 10.97 6.65
N ASN A 139 0.02 12.29 6.79
CA ASN A 139 1.14 13.26 6.75
C ASN A 139 2.24 12.98 7.80
N TRP A 140 1.89 12.31 8.89
CA TRP A 140 2.82 11.84 9.91
C TRP A 140 3.96 10.97 9.37
N VAL A 141 3.79 10.30 8.22
CA VAL A 141 4.86 9.47 7.62
C VAL A 141 6.05 10.32 7.20
N VAL A 142 5.82 11.59 6.83
CA VAL A 142 6.89 12.54 6.49
C VAL A 142 7.58 13.01 7.75
N ASP A 143 6.82 13.34 8.79
CA ASP A 143 7.35 13.77 10.09
C ASP A 143 8.23 12.69 10.73
N ASP A 144 7.81 11.43 10.60
CA ASP A 144 8.55 10.26 11.11
C ASP A 144 9.69 9.85 10.15
N GLY A 145 9.85 10.51 9.00
CA GLY A 145 10.95 10.27 8.06
C GLY A 145 10.85 8.95 7.28
N CYS A 146 9.64 8.46 7.05
CA CYS A 146 9.38 7.28 6.24
C CYS A 146 9.56 7.59 4.74
N SER A 147 9.95 6.59 3.97
CA SER A 147 10.10 6.69 2.51
C SER A 147 9.70 5.37 1.85
N PHE A 148 9.09 5.45 0.68
CA PHE A 148 8.54 4.33 -0.06
C PHE A 148 8.96 4.40 -1.53
N ASP A 149 9.46 3.29 -2.08
CA ASP A 149 9.83 3.19 -3.48
C ASP A 149 8.76 2.42 -4.26
N ILE A 150 7.58 3.04 -4.38
CA ILE A 150 6.41 2.44 -5.03
C ILE A 150 6.00 3.31 -6.23
N PRO A 151 5.86 2.73 -7.44
CA PRO A 151 5.67 3.52 -8.65
C PRO A 151 4.27 4.11 -8.80
N ASN A 152 3.24 3.53 -8.18
CA ASN A 152 1.87 4.02 -8.28
C ASN A 152 1.29 4.25 -6.88
N VAL A 153 0.81 5.47 -6.60
CA VAL A 153 0.10 5.80 -5.36
C VAL A 153 -1.36 6.06 -5.70
N ILE A 154 -2.26 5.27 -5.13
CA ILE A 154 -3.69 5.49 -5.20
C ILE A 154 -4.12 6.31 -4.00
N ILE A 155 -4.80 7.41 -4.29
CA ILE A 155 -5.45 8.27 -3.32
C ILE A 155 -6.95 8.08 -3.49
N VAL A 156 -7.61 7.52 -2.49
CA VAL A 156 -9.07 7.41 -2.49
C VAL A 156 -9.67 8.65 -1.83
N THR A 157 -10.69 9.20 -2.48
CA THR A 157 -11.47 10.31 -1.93
C THR A 157 -12.92 9.90 -1.78
N SER A 158 -13.56 10.32 -0.69
CA SER A 158 -15.00 10.17 -0.47
C SER A 158 -15.74 11.42 -0.94
N GLU A 159 -17.05 11.35 -1.15
CA GLU A 159 -17.88 12.53 -1.45
C GLU A 159 -17.77 13.63 -0.39
N SER A 160 -17.46 13.24 0.86
CA SER A 160 -17.27 14.14 1.99
C SER A 160 -15.84 14.68 2.15
N THR A 161 -14.88 14.20 1.36
CA THR A 161 -13.48 14.60 1.49
C THR A 161 -13.28 15.99 0.87
N VAL A 162 -12.67 16.91 1.63
CA VAL A 162 -12.23 18.21 1.09
C VAL A 162 -10.88 18.01 0.43
N VAL A 163 -10.87 17.78 -0.89
CA VAL A 163 -9.68 17.34 -1.63
C VAL A 163 -8.78 18.48 -2.13
N ASP A 164 -9.21 19.74 -1.96
CA ASP A 164 -8.53 20.90 -2.53
C ASP A 164 -7.49 21.50 -1.57
N VAL A 165 -7.35 20.93 -0.36
CA VAL A 165 -6.38 21.39 0.65
C VAL A 165 -4.97 20.95 0.24
N PRO A 166 -4.03 21.88 -0.02
CA PRO A 166 -2.69 21.51 -0.46
C PRO A 166 -1.93 20.61 0.54
N ASP A 167 -2.09 20.89 1.83
CA ASP A 167 -1.39 20.18 2.91
C ASP A 167 -1.83 18.72 3.05
N ASP A 168 -3.01 18.35 2.54
CA ASP A 168 -3.49 16.96 2.59
C ASP A 168 -2.68 16.02 1.68
N TYR A 169 -1.87 16.57 0.76
CA TYR A 169 -1.02 15.80 -0.15
C TYR A 169 0.43 15.69 0.32
N ASP A 170 0.79 16.30 1.45
CA ASP A 170 2.19 16.37 1.90
C ASP A 170 2.83 15.00 2.12
N PHE A 171 2.04 13.99 2.50
CA PHE A 171 2.47 12.60 2.59
C PHE A 171 3.12 12.08 1.30
N LEU A 172 2.82 12.65 0.12
CA LEU A 172 3.45 12.28 -1.15
C LEU A 172 4.96 12.55 -1.18
N LYS A 173 5.48 13.39 -0.27
CA LYS A 173 6.93 13.56 -0.08
C LYS A 173 7.62 12.24 0.30
N ALA A 174 6.92 11.33 1.00
CA ALA A 174 7.41 9.99 1.30
C ALA A 174 7.43 9.05 0.08
N PHE A 175 6.79 9.42 -1.04
CA PHE A 175 6.70 8.67 -2.29
C PHE A 175 7.45 9.38 -3.42
N SER A 176 8.65 9.89 -3.14
CA SER A 176 9.41 10.79 -4.02
C SER A 176 9.70 10.26 -5.43
N HIS A 177 9.64 8.93 -5.65
CA HIS A 177 9.84 8.28 -6.95
C HIS A 177 8.56 7.77 -7.61
N ALA A 178 7.38 8.09 -7.05
CA ALA A 178 6.11 7.68 -7.64
C ALA A 178 5.98 8.23 -9.07
N LYS A 179 5.71 7.33 -10.00
CA LYS A 179 5.50 7.64 -11.42
C LYS A 179 4.08 8.10 -11.68
N ARG A 180 3.10 7.54 -10.95
CA ARG A 180 1.69 7.87 -11.09
C ARG A 180 1.02 8.10 -9.75
N ILE A 181 0.19 9.14 -9.71
CA ILE A 181 -0.74 9.42 -8.63
C ILE A 181 -2.16 9.21 -9.19
N ILE A 182 -2.83 8.18 -8.69
CA ILE A 182 -4.14 7.74 -9.15
C ILE A 182 -5.17 8.23 -8.15
N ILE A 183 -5.94 9.25 -8.54
CA ILE A 183 -7.04 9.78 -7.75
C ILE A 183 -8.28 8.94 -8.04
N ASN A 184 -8.64 8.05 -7.13
CA ASN A 184 -9.90 7.32 -7.18
C ASN A 184 -10.98 8.10 -6.44
N SER A 185 -11.81 8.82 -7.19
CA SER A 185 -12.72 9.80 -6.63
C SER A 185 -14.12 9.72 -7.21
N CYS A 186 -15.07 10.36 -6.51
CA CYS A 186 -16.41 10.60 -7.05
C CYS A 186 -16.38 11.75 -8.08
N PRO A 187 -17.16 11.66 -9.18
CA PRO A 187 -16.94 12.43 -10.40
C PRO A 187 -17.31 13.92 -10.31
N ASN A 188 -18.07 14.34 -9.30
CA ASN A 188 -18.86 15.58 -9.41
C ASN A 188 -18.45 16.75 -8.51
N ASN A 189 -17.49 16.60 -7.58
CA ASN A 189 -17.26 17.63 -6.53
C ASN A 189 -15.82 18.12 -6.37
N HIS A 190 -14.93 17.79 -7.31
CA HIS A 190 -13.49 18.01 -7.11
C HIS A 190 -12.86 18.74 -8.30
N ASP A 191 -12.14 19.83 -8.03
CA ASP A 191 -11.41 20.57 -9.05
C ASP A 191 -10.12 19.80 -9.42
N LYS A 192 -10.18 19.07 -10.55
CA LYS A 192 -9.06 18.26 -11.04
C LYS A 192 -7.80 19.10 -11.27
N ASP A 193 -7.94 20.36 -11.67
CA ASP A 193 -6.80 21.25 -11.92
C ASP A 193 -6.14 21.64 -10.60
N VAL A 194 -6.92 21.89 -9.55
CA VAL A 194 -6.42 22.17 -8.20
C VAL A 194 -5.70 20.95 -7.62
N ILE A 195 -6.30 19.76 -7.68
CA ILE A 195 -5.67 18.51 -7.21
C ILE A 195 -4.37 18.26 -7.97
N THR A 196 -4.42 18.35 -9.30
CA THR A 196 -3.24 18.15 -10.16
C THR A 196 -2.15 19.14 -9.78
N SER A 197 -2.49 20.42 -9.61
CA SER A 197 -1.55 21.45 -9.17
C SER A 197 -0.94 21.14 -7.80
N ASN A 198 -1.74 20.69 -6.82
CA ASN A 198 -1.25 20.33 -5.49
C ASN A 198 -0.28 19.15 -5.55
N VAL A 199 -0.63 18.08 -6.27
CA VAL A 199 0.25 16.93 -6.49
C VAL A 199 1.54 17.35 -7.20
N LYS A 200 1.44 18.13 -8.28
CA LYS A 200 2.58 18.54 -9.12
C LYS A 200 3.55 19.48 -8.41
N LYS A 201 3.12 20.22 -7.38
CA LYS A 201 4.03 21.00 -6.52
C LYS A 201 4.99 20.09 -5.74
N ILE A 202 4.57 18.87 -5.41
CA ILE A 202 5.35 17.90 -4.65
C ILE A 202 6.09 16.93 -5.58
N LEU A 203 5.38 16.40 -6.58
CA LEU A 203 5.88 15.43 -7.55
C LEU A 203 5.71 15.97 -8.98
N PRO A 204 6.58 16.88 -9.45
CA PRO A 204 6.39 17.56 -10.75
C PRO A 204 6.39 16.60 -11.95
N ASN A 205 7.06 15.46 -11.84
CA ASN A 205 7.23 14.49 -12.92
C ASN A 205 6.20 13.35 -12.91
N SER A 206 5.35 13.23 -11.89
CA SER A 206 4.38 12.13 -11.81
C SER A 206 3.18 12.35 -12.73
N GLU A 207 2.67 11.31 -13.35
CA GLU A 207 1.37 11.36 -14.04
C GLU A 207 0.25 11.44 -12.99
N VAL A 208 -0.76 12.30 -13.21
CA VAL A 208 -1.95 12.35 -12.34
C VAL A 208 -3.12 11.79 -13.13
N ILE A 209 -3.68 10.68 -12.67
CA ILE A 209 -4.79 9.97 -13.33
C ILE A 209 -6.00 10.04 -12.43
N PHE A 210 -7.15 10.43 -12.98
CA PHE A 210 -8.42 10.39 -12.26
C PHE A 210 -9.21 9.17 -12.71
N ILE A 211 -9.66 8.37 -11.76
CA ILE A 211 -10.51 7.21 -12.03
C ILE A 211 -11.81 7.30 -11.23
N TYR A 212 -12.89 6.84 -11.86
CA TYR A 212 -14.18 6.64 -11.20
C TYR A 212 -14.80 5.35 -11.71
N LEU A 213 -15.16 4.45 -10.77
CA LEU A 213 -15.74 3.13 -11.08
C LEU A 213 -14.93 2.37 -12.15
N GLY A 214 -13.60 2.36 -12.01
CA GLY A 214 -12.68 1.65 -12.90
C GLY A 214 -12.37 2.33 -14.23
N LYS A 215 -12.88 3.55 -14.47
CA LYS A 215 -12.69 4.28 -15.74
C LYS A 215 -11.91 5.57 -15.54
N ILE A 216 -10.97 5.86 -16.45
CA ILE A 216 -10.29 7.16 -16.51
C ILE A 216 -11.29 8.24 -16.93
N ILE A 217 -11.27 9.38 -16.24
CA ILE A 217 -12.19 10.51 -16.43
C ILE A 217 -11.50 11.84 -16.65
#